data_AF-A0A1Y3ZVP5-F1
#
_entry.id   AF-A0A1Y3ZVP5-F1
#
_cell.length_a   1.000
_cell.length_b   1.000
_cell.length_c   1.000
_cell.angle_alpha   90.00
_cell.angle_beta   90.00
_cell.angle_gamma   90.00
#
_symmetry.space_group_name_H-M   'P 1'
#
loop_
_entity.id
_entity.type
_entity.pdbx_description
1 polymer ?
#
loop_
_entity_poly.entity_id
_entity_poly.type
_entity_poly.pdbx_seq_one_letter_code
_entity_poly.pdbx_strand_id
1 'polypeptide(L)'
;MQQNGSECDFNNSDSWVILSPIEQSIKRKIEAVGTPLKDWDIQINYGIKTGFNDAFIITTEKRNEILANCLTEDERTRTAELIRPILRGRDIKKYGYDWANLWLIYLPWHFPYQFDSSITGASEKAEKAFKEQYPAVYNHMFQYKEPLSNRNKAETGIRYEWYAMQRWGAKYWED
;
A
#
# COMPACT_ATOMS: atom_id res chain seq x y z
N MET A 1 -7.66 8.88 -42.02
CA MET A 1 -7.09 7.86 -41.13
C MET A 1 -5.88 7.27 -41.84
N GLN A 2 -4.66 7.54 -41.38
CA GLN A 2 -3.47 6.81 -41.84
C GLN A 2 -3.41 5.50 -41.06
N GLN A 3 -3.41 4.37 -41.77
CA GLN A 3 -3.10 3.07 -41.19
C GLN A 3 -1.61 2.82 -41.39
N ASN A 4 -0.87 2.58 -40.29
CA ASN A 4 0.50 2.07 -40.34
C ASN A 4 0.47 0.59 -39.98
N GLY A 5 1.16 -0.24 -40.76
CA GLY A 5 1.33 -1.67 -40.52
C GLY A 5 2.78 -2.07 -40.75
N SER A 6 3.27 -2.98 -39.89
CA SER A 6 4.61 -3.55 -39.99
C SER A 6 4.53 -5.06 -39.79
N GLU A 7 5.15 -5.82 -40.69
CA GLU A 7 5.30 -7.26 -40.53
C GLU A 7 6.19 -7.54 -39.30
N CYS A 8 5.71 -8.43 -38.42
CA CYS A 8 6.39 -8.84 -37.21
C CYS A 8 6.44 -10.37 -37.19
N ASP A 9 7.64 -10.92 -37.06
CA ASP A 9 7.85 -12.36 -36.98
C ASP A 9 7.89 -12.84 -35.52
N PHE A 10 7.18 -13.93 -35.23
CA PHE A 10 7.13 -14.55 -33.89
C PHE A 10 7.70 -15.97 -33.93
N ASN A 11 8.92 -16.10 -34.43
CA ASN A 11 9.54 -17.38 -34.76
C ASN A 11 10.26 -18.07 -33.58
N ASN A 12 10.24 -17.49 -32.38
CA ASN A 12 10.89 -18.02 -31.18
C ASN A 12 9.88 -18.32 -30.06
N SER A 13 10.31 -19.11 -29.08
CA SER A 13 9.55 -19.39 -27.85
C SER A 13 9.69 -18.29 -26.79
N ASP A 14 10.33 -17.18 -27.13
CA ASP A 14 10.48 -16.04 -26.24
C ASP A 14 9.15 -15.27 -26.10
N SER A 15 9.08 -14.37 -25.12
CA SER A 15 7.91 -13.49 -24.97
C SER A 15 7.68 -12.67 -26.24
N TRP A 16 6.42 -12.58 -26.66
CA TRP A 16 6.06 -11.94 -27.91
C TRP A 16 6.20 -10.43 -27.77
N VAL A 17 6.84 -9.78 -28.74
CA VAL A 17 7.10 -8.34 -28.70
C VAL A 17 6.62 -7.70 -29.99
N ILE A 18 5.72 -6.72 -29.88
CA ILE A 18 5.19 -5.97 -31.03
C ILE A 18 6.03 -4.70 -31.17
N LEU A 19 7.05 -4.78 -32.02
CA LEU A 19 7.99 -3.69 -32.30
C LEU A 19 8.39 -3.73 -33.79
N SER A 20 8.73 -2.59 -34.35
CA SER A 20 9.30 -2.52 -35.70
C SER A 20 10.64 -3.28 -35.79
N PRO A 21 11.09 -3.69 -36.99
CA PRO A 21 12.36 -4.39 -37.15
C PRO A 21 13.58 -3.65 -36.57
N ILE A 22 13.57 -2.31 -36.62
CA ILE A 22 14.64 -1.47 -36.06
C ILE A 22 14.63 -1.55 -34.53
N GLU A 23 13.47 -1.39 -33.90
CA GLU A 23 13.31 -1.49 -32.44
C GLU A 23 13.68 -2.88 -31.92
N GLN A 24 13.31 -3.95 -32.65
CA GLN A 24 13.73 -5.32 -32.33
C GLN A 24 15.26 -5.50 -32.41
N SER A 25 15.91 -4.90 -33.41
CA SER A 25 17.37 -4.93 -33.53
C SER A 25 18.05 -4.20 -32.35
N ILE A 26 17.51 -3.05 -31.95
CA ILE A 26 18.00 -2.30 -30.78
C ILE A 26 17.81 -3.11 -29.50
N LYS A 27 16.62 -3.68 -29.28
CA LYS A 27 16.33 -4.54 -28.12
C LYS A 27 17.33 -5.68 -28.00
N ARG A 28 17.58 -6.43 -29.08
CA ARG A 28 18.56 -7.54 -29.10
C ARG A 28 19.98 -7.09 -28.74
N LYS A 29 20.41 -5.91 -29.21
CA LYS A 29 21.73 -5.36 -28.86
C LYS A 29 21.83 -5.00 -27.37
N ILE A 30 20.77 -4.42 -26.80
CA ILE A 30 20.72 -4.09 -25.37
C ILE A 30 20.73 -5.36 -24.53
N GLU A 31 19.94 -6.37 -24.89
CA GLU A 31 19.86 -7.65 -24.18
C GLU A 31 21.15 -8.47 -24.27
N ALA A 32 21.90 -8.35 -25.36
CA ALA A 32 23.19 -9.05 -25.52
C ALA A 32 24.31 -8.46 -24.64
N VAL A 33 24.21 -7.18 -24.25
CA VAL A 33 25.24 -6.47 -23.47
C VAL A 33 24.83 -6.28 -22.01
N GLY A 34 23.54 -6.08 -21.74
CA GLY A 34 23.01 -5.76 -20.41
C GLY A 34 22.54 -6.98 -19.62
N THR A 35 22.54 -6.86 -18.30
CA THR A 35 21.95 -7.85 -17.39
C THR A 35 20.47 -7.54 -17.15
N PRO A 36 19.53 -8.47 -17.42
CA PRO A 36 18.11 -8.26 -17.14
C PRO A 36 17.86 -7.95 -15.67
N LEU A 37 16.96 -7.02 -15.36
CA LEU A 37 16.68 -6.55 -13.99
C LEU A 37 16.33 -7.69 -13.01
N LYS A 38 15.72 -8.77 -13.50
CA LYS A 38 15.39 -9.96 -12.70
C LYS A 38 16.60 -10.74 -12.18
N ASP A 39 17.76 -10.58 -12.83
CA ASP A 39 19.00 -11.30 -12.51
C ASP A 39 19.93 -10.42 -11.65
N TRP A 40 19.50 -9.19 -11.32
CA TRP A 40 20.20 -8.34 -10.37
C TRP A 40 19.91 -8.84 -8.95
N ASP A 41 20.89 -8.69 -8.07
CA ASP A 41 20.75 -8.97 -6.64
C ASP A 41 19.94 -7.86 -5.95
N ILE A 42 18.65 -7.77 -6.30
CA ILE A 42 17.70 -6.80 -5.77
C ILE A 42 16.38 -7.50 -5.44
N GLN A 43 15.71 -7.03 -4.39
CA GLN A 43 14.35 -7.46 -4.07
C GLN A 43 13.32 -6.49 -4.64
N ILE A 44 12.53 -6.94 -5.61
CA ILE A 44 11.45 -6.15 -6.19
C ILE A 44 10.19 -6.37 -5.36
N ASN A 45 9.91 -5.42 -4.47
CA ASN A 45 8.76 -5.47 -3.57
C ASN A 45 7.58 -4.65 -4.10
N TYR A 46 6.37 -5.02 -3.67
CA TYR A 46 5.18 -4.21 -3.89
C TYR A 46 5.09 -3.09 -2.85
N GLY A 47 4.45 -1.98 -3.20
CA GLY A 47 4.12 -0.92 -2.25
C GLY A 47 3.08 -1.34 -1.20
N ILE A 48 2.77 -0.40 -0.30
CA ILE A 48 1.79 -0.60 0.78
C ILE A 48 0.39 -0.83 0.20
N LYS A 49 -0.27 -1.93 0.60
CA LYS A 49 -1.64 -2.27 0.20
C LYS A 49 -2.61 -1.98 1.35
N THR A 50 -3.24 -0.82 1.29
CA THR A 50 -4.27 -0.38 2.27
C THR A 50 -5.58 -1.16 2.09
N GLY A 51 -5.93 -1.51 0.85
CA GLY A 51 -7.19 -2.15 0.47
C GLY A 51 -8.36 -1.18 0.28
N PHE A 52 -8.25 0.07 0.73
CA PHE A 52 -9.23 1.13 0.49
C PHE A 52 -8.63 2.52 0.76
N ASN A 53 -8.08 3.16 -0.27
CA ASN A 53 -7.25 4.36 -0.09
C ASN A 53 -7.97 5.52 0.60
N ASP A 54 -9.26 5.72 0.38
CA ASP A 54 -9.99 6.89 0.89
C ASP A 54 -10.08 6.93 2.42
N ALA A 55 -10.03 5.77 3.09
CA ALA A 55 -10.00 5.71 4.55
C ALA A 55 -8.58 5.91 5.12
N PHE A 56 -7.57 5.36 4.45
CA PHE A 56 -6.21 5.28 4.99
C PHE A 56 -5.29 6.42 4.53
N ILE A 57 -5.50 6.97 3.34
CA ILE A 57 -4.70 8.07 2.79
C ILE A 57 -5.45 9.38 2.98
N ILE A 58 -4.97 10.20 3.89
CA ILE A 58 -5.60 11.46 4.30
C ILE A 58 -4.73 12.66 3.93
N THR A 59 -5.36 13.82 3.82
CA THR A 59 -4.65 15.09 3.64
C THR A 59 -4.10 15.60 4.97
N THR A 60 -3.25 16.63 4.90
CA THR A 60 -2.73 17.29 6.10
C THR A 60 -3.85 17.94 6.94
N GLU A 61 -4.88 18.47 6.28
CA GLU A 61 -6.04 19.06 6.94
C GLU A 61 -6.80 18.00 7.75
N LYS A 62 -7.08 16.84 7.12
CA LYS A 62 -7.76 15.73 7.79
C LYS A 62 -6.89 15.13 8.91
N ARG A 63 -5.56 15.07 8.75
CA ARG A 63 -4.65 14.68 9.84
C ARG A 63 -4.79 15.61 11.03
N ASN A 64 -4.79 16.91 10.81
CA ASN A 64 -4.91 17.90 11.88
C ASN A 64 -6.29 17.82 12.55
N GLU A 65 -7.35 17.58 11.79
CA GLU A 65 -8.71 17.34 12.32
C GLU A 65 -8.74 16.12 13.26
N ILE A 66 -8.15 14.99 12.85
CA ILE A 66 -8.08 13.78 13.68
C ILE A 66 -7.30 14.07 14.97
N LEU A 67 -6.15 14.73 14.88
CA LEU A 67 -5.32 15.05 16.06
C LEU A 67 -6.00 16.05 17.00
N ALA A 68 -6.82 16.96 16.48
CA ALA A 68 -7.60 17.91 17.28
C ALA A 68 -8.78 17.24 18.01
N ASN A 69 -9.29 16.14 17.47
CA ASN A 69 -10.37 15.36 18.07
C ASN A 69 -9.89 14.35 19.13
N CYS A 70 -8.57 14.22 19.35
CA CYS A 70 -8.03 13.40 20.44
C CYS A 70 -8.44 13.98 21.80
N LEU A 71 -8.79 13.11 22.74
CA LEU A 71 -9.31 13.47 24.05
C LEU A 71 -8.20 13.87 25.03
N THR A 72 -7.02 13.28 24.86
CA THR A 72 -5.85 13.50 25.72
C THR A 72 -4.59 13.74 24.91
N GLU A 73 -3.61 14.39 25.50
CA GLU A 73 -2.31 14.61 24.85
C GLU A 73 -1.56 13.28 24.63
N ASP A 74 -1.77 12.29 25.50
CA ASP A 74 -1.22 10.94 25.34
C ASP A 74 -1.84 10.20 24.14
N GLU A 75 -3.15 10.34 23.91
CA GLU A 75 -3.79 9.83 22.69
C GLU A 75 -3.26 10.56 21.46
N ARG A 76 -3.14 11.89 21.55
CA ARG A 76 -2.66 12.72 20.44
C ARG A 76 -1.25 12.33 20.02
N THR A 77 -0.35 12.15 20.97
CA THR A 77 1.05 11.76 20.72
C THR A 77 1.11 10.40 20.02
N ARG A 78 0.44 9.38 20.57
CA ARG A 78 0.40 8.03 19.97
C ARG A 78 -0.29 8.04 18.59
N THR A 79 -1.34 8.85 18.41
CA THR A 79 -2.03 9.01 17.12
C THR A 79 -1.15 9.71 16.09
N ALA A 80 -0.35 10.70 16.49
CA ALA A 80 0.58 11.37 15.59
C ALA A 80 1.65 10.41 15.06
N GLU A 81 2.11 9.46 15.89
CA GLU A 81 3.05 8.40 15.50
C GLU A 81 2.42 7.35 14.57
N LEU A 82 1.10 7.15 14.66
CA LEU A 82 0.33 6.26 13.80
C LEU A 82 0.21 6.81 12.37
N ILE A 83 0.20 8.14 12.22
CA ILE A 83 -0.02 8.82 10.94
C ILE A 83 1.33 9.20 10.32
N ARG A 84 1.71 8.51 9.24
CA ARG A 84 3.03 8.65 8.58
C ARG A 84 2.91 9.34 7.22
N PRO A 85 3.87 10.18 6.80
CA PRO A 85 3.85 10.74 5.45
C PRO A 85 3.97 9.60 4.42
N ILE A 86 3.24 9.71 3.30
CA ILE A 86 3.26 8.71 2.22
C ILE A 86 3.57 9.33 0.87
N LEU A 87 4.34 8.60 0.06
CA LEU A 87 4.54 8.86 -1.36
C LEU A 87 3.78 7.83 -2.18
N ARG A 88 3.07 8.29 -3.21
CA ARG A 88 2.41 7.42 -4.19
C ARG A 88 3.27 7.35 -5.45
N GLY A 89 3.02 6.36 -6.30
CA GLY A 89 3.75 6.23 -7.58
C GLY A 89 3.72 7.50 -8.44
N ARG A 90 2.60 8.24 -8.44
CA ARG A 90 2.46 9.53 -9.15
C ARG A 90 3.27 10.68 -8.57
N ASP A 91 3.68 10.57 -7.30
CA ASP A 91 4.46 11.58 -6.59
C ASP A 91 5.97 11.37 -6.84
N ILE A 92 6.36 10.27 -7.51
CA ILE A 92 7.75 9.91 -7.82
C ILE A 92 8.08 10.36 -9.26
N LYS A 93 9.21 11.06 -9.41
CA LYS A 93 9.80 11.48 -10.68
C LYS A 93 11.10 10.72 -10.94
N LYS A 94 11.62 10.81 -12.17
CA LYS A 94 12.85 10.13 -12.62
C LYS A 94 14.05 10.37 -11.68
N TYR A 95 14.18 11.56 -11.10
CA TYR A 95 15.31 11.98 -10.27
C TYR A 95 14.88 12.70 -8.97
N GLY A 96 13.65 12.49 -8.51
CA GLY A 96 13.15 13.19 -7.33
C GLY A 96 11.72 12.79 -6.98
N TYR A 97 11.14 13.48 -6.01
CA TYR A 97 9.74 13.29 -5.62
C TYR A 97 9.10 14.63 -5.28
N ASP A 98 7.79 14.74 -5.53
CA ASP A 98 6.97 15.87 -5.10
C ASP A 98 6.00 15.38 -4.05
N TRP A 99 6.26 15.64 -2.77
CA TRP A 99 5.35 15.19 -1.72
C TRP A 99 4.04 15.98 -1.75
N ALA A 100 2.93 15.26 -1.94
CA ALA A 100 1.60 15.84 -2.09
C ALA A 100 0.91 16.21 -0.76
N ASN A 101 1.66 16.37 0.35
CA ASN A 101 1.12 16.61 1.69
C ASN A 101 0.10 15.56 2.14
N LEU A 102 0.34 14.31 1.75
CA LEU A 102 -0.50 13.16 2.07
C LEU A 102 0.12 12.29 3.15
N TRP A 103 -0.79 11.70 3.92
CA TRP A 103 -0.46 10.92 5.09
C TRP A 103 -1.20 9.58 5.05
N LEU A 104 -0.55 8.54 5.53
CA LEU A 104 -1.09 7.22 5.72
C LEU A 104 -1.42 7.03 7.21
N ILE A 105 -2.65 6.65 7.51
CA ILE A 105 -3.01 6.11 8.82
C ILE A 105 -2.55 4.65 8.84
N TYR A 106 -1.51 4.35 9.61
CA TYR A 106 -0.93 3.02 9.65
C TYR A 106 -1.66 2.12 10.65
N LEU A 107 -2.55 1.25 10.18
CA LEU A 107 -3.22 0.25 11.03
C LEU A 107 -2.80 -1.17 10.66
N PRO A 108 -1.89 -1.79 11.43
CA PRO A 108 -1.50 -3.18 11.23
C PRO A 108 -2.62 -4.15 11.62
N TRP A 109 -2.43 -5.43 11.31
CA TRP A 109 -3.37 -6.47 11.74
C TRP A 109 -3.37 -6.58 13.27
N HIS A 110 -4.53 -6.83 13.86
CA HIS A 110 -4.73 -7.00 15.30
C HIS A 110 -4.40 -5.77 16.15
N PHE A 111 -4.26 -4.59 15.54
CA PHE A 111 -3.97 -3.35 16.26
C PHE A 111 -4.98 -3.10 17.41
N PRO A 112 -4.53 -2.72 18.63
CA PRO A 112 -3.16 -2.37 19.04
C PRO A 112 -2.31 -3.56 19.54
N TYR A 113 -2.76 -4.80 19.31
CA TYR A 113 -2.09 -6.05 19.72
C TYR A 113 -1.36 -6.74 18.56
N GLN A 114 -0.77 -5.99 17.62
CA GLN A 114 -0.11 -6.54 16.43
C GLN A 114 1.06 -7.52 16.71
N PHE A 115 1.57 -7.55 17.94
CA PHE A 115 2.66 -8.44 18.38
C PHE A 115 2.17 -9.60 19.26
N ASP A 116 0.85 -9.69 19.52
CA ASP A 116 0.27 -10.78 20.29
C ASP A 116 0.04 -12.00 19.38
N SER A 117 0.92 -12.99 19.49
CA SER A 117 0.86 -14.22 18.69
C SER A 117 -0.34 -15.12 19.03
N SER A 118 -1.08 -14.83 20.11
CA SER A 118 -2.30 -15.57 20.44
C SER A 118 -3.48 -15.18 19.55
N ILE A 119 -3.41 -14.03 18.88
CA ILE A 119 -4.46 -13.55 17.98
C ILE A 119 -4.17 -14.04 16.57
N THR A 120 -4.97 -14.98 16.09
CA THR A 120 -4.81 -15.59 14.76
C THR A 120 -5.86 -15.14 13.73
N GLY A 121 -6.71 -14.18 14.09
CA GLY A 121 -7.84 -13.73 13.29
C GLY A 121 -8.47 -12.46 13.82
N ALA A 122 -9.56 -12.01 13.19
CA ALA A 122 -10.26 -10.81 13.62
C ALA A 122 -10.72 -10.93 15.08
N SER A 123 -10.31 -9.98 15.91
CA SER A 123 -10.52 -10.04 17.35
C SER A 123 -11.37 -8.88 17.86
N GLU A 124 -12.50 -9.21 18.49
CA GLU A 124 -13.32 -8.22 19.19
C GLU A 124 -12.56 -7.54 20.33
N LYS A 125 -11.62 -8.25 20.97
CA LYS A 125 -10.75 -7.69 22.01
C LYS A 125 -9.86 -6.60 21.43
N ALA A 126 -9.31 -6.81 20.24
CA ALA A 126 -8.49 -5.81 19.55
C ALA A 126 -9.33 -4.59 19.16
N GLU A 127 -10.54 -4.79 18.60
CA GLU A 127 -11.44 -3.69 18.26
C GLU A 127 -11.85 -2.84 19.49
N LYS A 128 -12.17 -3.49 20.62
CA LYS A 128 -12.47 -2.77 21.87
C LYS A 128 -11.27 -1.95 22.36
N ALA A 129 -10.09 -2.56 22.39
CA ALA A 129 -8.87 -1.87 22.78
C ALA A 129 -8.54 -0.71 21.83
N PHE A 130 -8.73 -0.88 20.52
CA PHE A 130 -8.54 0.19 19.54
C PHE A 130 -9.48 1.37 19.80
N LYS A 131 -10.76 1.09 20.03
CA LYS A 131 -11.77 2.12 20.34
C LYS A 131 -11.47 2.89 21.62
N GLU A 132 -10.97 2.21 22.65
CA GLU A 132 -10.63 2.83 23.94
C GLU A 132 -9.32 3.63 23.86
N GLN A 133 -8.30 3.09 23.19
CA GLN A 133 -6.97 3.68 23.16
C GLN A 133 -6.79 4.78 22.12
N TYR A 134 -7.53 4.72 21.00
CA TYR A 134 -7.45 5.64 19.87
C TYR A 134 -8.84 6.06 19.36
N PRO A 135 -9.71 6.63 20.21
CA PRO A 135 -11.07 6.98 19.84
C PRO A 135 -11.16 7.92 18.63
N ALA A 136 -10.24 8.88 18.46
CA ALA A 136 -10.26 9.79 17.31
C ALA A 136 -10.06 9.06 15.98
N VAL A 137 -9.05 8.17 15.92
CA VAL A 137 -8.75 7.38 14.72
C VAL A 137 -9.85 6.34 14.46
N TYR A 138 -10.33 5.70 15.53
CA TYR A 138 -11.44 4.75 15.43
C TYR A 138 -12.67 5.42 14.81
N ASN A 139 -13.05 6.61 15.27
CA ASN A 139 -14.19 7.35 14.76
C ASN A 139 -14.02 7.73 13.28
N HIS A 140 -12.82 8.15 12.85
CA HIS A 140 -12.51 8.38 11.44
C HIS A 140 -12.71 7.11 10.62
N MET A 141 -12.12 5.98 11.04
CA MET A 141 -12.26 4.70 10.34
C MET A 141 -13.71 4.22 10.30
N PHE A 142 -14.48 4.47 11.36
CA PHE A 142 -15.86 4.05 11.47
C PHE A 142 -16.76 4.68 10.40
N GLN A 143 -16.45 5.88 9.91
CA GLN A 143 -17.14 6.50 8.78
C GLN A 143 -17.07 5.65 7.50
N TYR A 144 -16.03 4.83 7.38
CA TYR A 144 -15.78 3.95 6.25
C TYR A 144 -16.04 2.47 6.59
N LYS A 145 -16.74 2.17 7.71
CA LYS A 145 -16.91 0.78 8.17
C LYS A 145 -17.54 -0.13 7.12
N GLU A 146 -18.59 0.34 6.44
CA GLU A 146 -19.28 -0.44 5.42
C GLU A 146 -18.38 -0.79 4.23
N PRO A 147 -17.74 0.16 3.52
CA PRO A 147 -16.84 -0.18 2.42
C PRO A 147 -15.62 -0.97 2.90
N LEU A 148 -15.09 -0.69 4.11
CA LEU A 148 -13.96 -1.42 4.68
C LEU A 148 -14.31 -2.88 5.00
N SER A 149 -15.51 -3.17 5.49
CA SER A 149 -15.95 -4.53 5.79
C SER A 149 -16.24 -5.32 4.50
N ASN A 150 -16.66 -4.63 3.44
CA ASN A 150 -17.03 -5.24 2.16
C ASN A 150 -15.85 -5.41 1.18
N ARG A 151 -14.60 -5.24 1.63
CA ARG A 151 -13.38 -5.40 0.80
C ARG A 151 -13.16 -6.87 0.39
N ASN A 152 -12.06 -7.47 0.83
CA ASN A 152 -11.78 -8.88 0.55
C ASN A 152 -12.58 -9.74 1.52
N LYS A 153 -13.71 -10.30 1.06
CA LYS A 153 -14.59 -11.18 1.85
C LYS A 153 -13.91 -12.44 2.37
N ALA A 154 -12.81 -12.87 1.75
CA ALA A 154 -12.06 -14.05 2.18
C ALA A 154 -11.05 -13.75 3.32
N GLU A 155 -10.76 -12.48 3.60
CA GLU A 155 -9.74 -12.09 4.58
C GLU A 155 -10.26 -11.13 5.65
N THR A 156 -11.05 -10.13 5.25
CA THR A 156 -11.54 -9.07 6.16
C THR A 156 -12.58 -9.65 7.12
N GLY A 157 -12.39 -9.45 8.42
CA GLY A 157 -13.25 -10.03 9.45
C GLY A 157 -12.95 -11.51 9.74
N ILE A 158 -11.99 -12.12 9.04
CA ILE A 158 -11.56 -13.50 9.26
C ILE A 158 -10.11 -13.51 9.75
N ARG A 159 -9.19 -12.99 8.92
CA ARG A 159 -7.76 -12.91 9.21
C ARG A 159 -7.37 -11.68 10.00
N TYR A 160 -8.08 -10.57 9.81
CA TYR A 160 -7.81 -9.29 10.45
C TYR A 160 -9.09 -8.46 10.53
N GLU A 161 -9.08 -7.44 11.39
CA GLU A 161 -10.21 -6.59 11.69
C GLU A 161 -10.55 -5.65 10.53
N TRP A 162 -11.81 -5.23 10.43
CA TRP A 162 -12.30 -4.41 9.31
C TRP A 162 -11.55 -3.08 9.15
N TYR A 163 -10.96 -2.53 10.22
CA TYR A 163 -10.19 -1.28 10.19
C TYR A 163 -8.70 -1.47 9.85
N ALA A 164 -8.21 -2.70 9.76
CA ALA A 164 -6.80 -2.96 9.46
C ALA A 164 -6.52 -2.80 7.95
N MET A 165 -5.27 -2.47 7.61
CA MET A 165 -4.79 -2.46 6.23
C MET A 165 -4.78 -3.89 5.67
N GLN A 166 -5.05 -4.02 4.36
CA GLN A 166 -5.13 -5.34 3.71
C GLN A 166 -3.84 -6.16 3.83
N ARG A 167 -2.67 -5.51 3.81
CA ARG A 167 -1.39 -6.17 4.08
C ARG A 167 -0.61 -5.34 5.08
N TRP A 168 -0.14 -5.99 6.12
CA TRP A 168 0.84 -5.42 7.05
C TRP A 168 2.20 -6.07 6.80
N GLY A 169 3.23 -5.22 6.73
CA GLY A 169 4.56 -5.61 6.28
C GLY A 169 5.45 -6.25 7.33
N ALA A 170 4.96 -6.68 8.49
CA ALA A 170 5.89 -7.13 9.54
C ALA A 170 6.67 -8.40 9.24
N LYS A 171 6.24 -9.19 8.26
CA LYS A 171 7.11 -10.26 7.74
C LYS A 171 8.36 -9.74 7.02
N TYR A 172 8.48 -8.43 6.80
CA TYR A 172 9.61 -7.78 6.11
C TYR A 172 10.45 -6.90 7.04
N TRP A 173 10.18 -6.87 8.36
CA TRP A 173 10.97 -6.09 9.33
C TRP A 173 12.03 -6.93 10.05
N GLU A 174 11.92 -8.26 9.99
CA GLU A 174 12.85 -9.19 10.65
C GLU A 174 14.05 -9.60 9.78
N ASP A 175 14.14 -9.10 8.53
CA ASP A 175 15.26 -9.32 7.60
C ASP A 175 16.15 -8.07 7.46
#